data_AF-I1ZKY0-F1
#
_entry.id   AF-I1ZKY0-F1
#
_cell.length_a   1.000
_cell.length_b   1.000
_cell.length_c   1.000
_cell.angle_alpha   90.00
_cell.angle_beta   90.00
_cell.angle_gamma   90.00
#
_symmetry.space_group_name_H-M   'P 1'
#
loop_
_entity.id
_entity.type
_entity.pdbx_description
1 polymer ?
#
loop_
_entity_poly.entity_id
_entity_poly.type
_entity_poly.pdbx_seq_one_letter_code
_entity_poly.pdbx_strand_id
1 'polypeptide(L)'
;MKFNEFNLSAELLAEIEKAGFVEASPIQEQTIPLALEGKDVIGQAQTGTGKTAAFGLPTLEKIDVDNTVIQALVIAPTRELAVQSQEELFRFGRSKGVKVRSVYGGSSIEKQIKALKSGAHIVVGTPGRLLDLIKRKALKLDHIETLILDEADEMLNMGFLEDIEAIISRVPETRQTLLFSATMPEAIKRIGVQFMKEPEHVKIAAKELTTDLVDQYYIRVKEGEKFDTMTRLMDVEQPELAIVFGRTKRRVDELTRGLKIRGFRAEGIHGDLDQNKRLRVLRDFKNGNLDVLVATDVAARGLDISGVTHVYNYDIPQDPESYVHRIGRTGRAGKTGQSITFVSPNEMGYLQIIENLTKKRMKGMKPATAEEAFQAKKQVALKKIERDFEDETIRTNFEKFGKDARKLAAEFTPEELAMYILSLTVQDPDSLPEVEIAREKPLPFKPSGGGFGGKGKGGRGNGRRGDQRRDRNRRDDREGGRRDFKRKSNKNSRDFEGKGNKRPHRTSNEKKNGFVIRNKGDK
;
A
#
# COMPACT_ATOMS: atom_id res chain seq x y z
N MET A 1 14.31 -27.36 0.75
CA MET A 1 13.84 -28.43 1.65
C MET A 1 12.34 -28.70 1.41
N LYS A 2 11.86 -29.95 1.47
CA LYS A 2 10.42 -30.24 1.38
C LYS A 2 9.72 -30.08 2.73
N PHE A 3 8.43 -29.80 2.72
CA PHE A 3 7.67 -29.58 3.97
C PHE A 3 7.56 -30.82 4.87
N ASN A 4 7.59 -32.02 4.28
CA ASN A 4 7.57 -33.28 5.02
C ASN A 4 8.86 -33.54 5.82
N GLU A 5 9.91 -32.76 5.61
CA GLU A 5 11.18 -32.85 6.35
C GLU A 5 11.15 -32.07 7.67
N PHE A 6 10.13 -31.23 7.93
CA PHE A 6 10.00 -30.44 9.16
C PHE A 6 9.34 -31.18 10.33
N ASN A 7 9.00 -32.47 10.18
CA ASN A 7 8.28 -33.26 11.18
C ASN A 7 6.95 -32.63 11.65
N LEU A 8 6.22 -32.00 10.72
CA LEU A 8 4.88 -31.48 10.98
C LEU A 8 3.85 -32.63 11.07
N SER A 9 2.76 -32.39 11.79
CA SER A 9 1.63 -33.33 11.86
C SER A 9 1.05 -33.66 10.48
N ALA A 10 0.55 -34.88 10.32
CA ALA A 10 -0.03 -35.36 9.05
C ALA A 10 -1.21 -34.48 8.57
N GLU A 11 -1.98 -33.93 9.51
CA GLU A 11 -3.10 -33.02 9.25
C GLU A 11 -2.63 -31.71 8.60
N LEU A 12 -1.53 -31.12 9.10
CA LEU A 12 -0.95 -29.91 8.50
C LEU A 12 -0.32 -30.21 7.14
N LEU A 13 0.43 -31.31 7.02
CA LEU A 13 1.04 -31.71 5.75
C LEU A 13 0.00 -31.88 4.64
N ALA A 14 -1.16 -32.47 4.95
CA ALA A 14 -2.25 -32.60 3.99
C ALA A 14 -2.82 -31.25 3.53
N GLU A 15 -2.95 -30.26 4.42
CA GLU A 15 -3.42 -28.91 4.04
C GLU A 15 -2.36 -28.11 3.28
N ILE A 16 -1.07 -28.28 3.60
CA ILE A 16 0.05 -27.69 2.86
C ILE A 16 0.05 -28.19 1.40
N GLU A 17 -0.10 -29.51 1.22
CA GLU A 17 -0.16 -30.12 -0.12
C GLU A 17 -1.39 -29.64 -0.91
N LYS A 18 -2.58 -29.61 -0.29
CA LYS A 18 -3.80 -29.06 -0.90
C LYS A 18 -3.66 -27.58 -1.28
N ALA A 19 -2.87 -26.82 -0.52
CA ALA A 19 -2.59 -25.43 -0.82
C ALA A 19 -1.58 -25.24 -1.96
N GLY A 20 -0.97 -26.32 -2.48
CA GLY A 20 -0.03 -26.30 -3.59
C GLY A 20 1.40 -25.97 -3.20
N PHE A 21 1.75 -26.09 -1.92
CA PHE A 21 3.10 -25.84 -1.42
C PHE A 21 3.96 -27.10 -1.61
N VAL A 22 4.94 -27.03 -2.52
CA VAL A 22 5.81 -28.16 -2.86
C VAL A 22 7.16 -28.08 -2.12
N GLU A 23 7.80 -26.93 -2.17
CA GLU A 23 9.11 -26.68 -1.57
C GLU A 23 9.07 -25.45 -0.66
N ALA A 24 9.81 -25.52 0.46
CA ALA A 24 9.93 -24.42 1.37
C ALA A 24 10.82 -23.31 0.79
N SER A 25 10.39 -22.07 0.93
CA SER A 25 11.20 -20.90 0.59
C SER A 25 12.38 -20.75 1.58
N PRO A 26 13.43 -19.97 1.24
CA PRO A 26 14.57 -19.81 2.15
C PRO A 26 14.21 -19.28 3.54
N ILE A 27 13.19 -18.41 3.64
CA ILE A 27 12.72 -17.93 4.95
C ILE A 27 12.01 -19.04 5.72
N GLN A 28 11.21 -19.87 5.05
CA GLN A 28 10.50 -20.99 5.67
C GLN A 28 11.49 -22.05 6.15
N GLU A 29 12.45 -22.44 5.31
CA GLU A 29 13.48 -23.43 5.62
C GLU A 29 14.29 -23.07 6.87
N GLN A 30 14.64 -21.80 7.03
CA GLN A 30 15.47 -21.35 8.15
C GLN A 30 14.67 -21.04 9.42
N THR A 31 13.42 -20.57 9.30
CA THR A 31 12.64 -20.14 10.48
C THR A 31 11.74 -21.21 11.07
N ILE A 32 11.18 -22.11 10.26
CA ILE A 32 10.23 -23.15 10.74
C ILE A 32 10.89 -24.05 11.80
N PRO A 33 12.09 -24.63 11.58
CA PRO A 33 12.73 -25.49 12.59
C PRO A 33 12.95 -24.76 13.93
N LEU A 34 13.48 -23.53 13.88
CA LEU A 34 13.73 -22.70 15.06
C LEU A 34 12.44 -22.39 15.83
N ALA A 35 11.37 -22.08 15.09
CA ALA A 35 10.08 -21.79 15.68
C ALA A 35 9.42 -23.04 16.30
N LEU A 36 9.58 -24.22 15.68
CA LEU A 36 9.13 -25.50 16.25
C LEU A 36 9.87 -25.83 17.55
N GLU A 37 11.17 -25.54 17.64
CA GLU A 37 11.97 -25.67 18.87
C GLU A 37 11.52 -24.72 20.00
N GLY A 38 10.69 -23.72 19.70
CA GLY A 38 10.22 -22.75 20.68
C GLY A 38 11.13 -21.54 20.89
N LYS A 39 12.12 -21.33 20.02
CA LYS A 39 12.98 -20.15 20.06
C LYS A 39 12.23 -18.92 19.56
N ASP A 40 12.59 -17.75 20.09
CA ASP A 40 12.17 -16.48 19.50
C ASP A 40 12.91 -16.27 18.17
N VAL A 41 12.23 -15.72 17.17
CA VAL A 41 12.79 -15.59 15.82
C VAL A 41 12.52 -14.21 15.25
N ILE A 42 13.56 -13.56 14.76
CA ILE A 42 13.46 -12.37 13.91
C ILE A 42 13.66 -12.83 12.45
N GLY A 43 12.56 -12.90 11.71
CA GLY A 43 12.55 -13.22 10.28
C GLY A 43 12.63 -11.96 9.43
N GLN A 44 13.83 -11.63 8.93
CA GLN A 44 14.02 -10.51 8.01
C GLN A 44 13.95 -10.99 6.56
N ALA A 45 12.83 -10.73 5.89
CA ALA A 45 12.62 -11.06 4.48
C ALA A 45 11.57 -10.16 3.81
N GLN A 46 11.68 -10.00 2.48
CA GLN A 46 10.74 -9.20 1.69
C GLN A 46 9.33 -9.81 1.64
N THR A 47 8.34 -8.99 1.28
CA THR A 47 6.95 -9.45 1.08
C THR A 47 6.87 -10.50 -0.04
N GLY A 48 5.95 -11.45 0.08
CA GLY A 48 5.75 -12.49 -0.94
C GLY A 48 6.77 -13.65 -0.90
N THR A 49 7.62 -13.70 0.13
CA THR A 49 8.57 -14.80 0.35
C THR A 49 7.98 -15.98 1.15
N GLY A 50 6.68 -15.91 1.47
CA GLY A 50 5.99 -16.95 2.25
C GLY A 50 6.15 -16.84 3.77
N LYS A 51 6.33 -15.60 4.29
CA LYS A 51 6.46 -15.30 5.74
C LYS A 51 5.27 -15.79 6.56
N THR A 52 4.04 -15.69 6.03
CA THR A 52 2.84 -16.15 6.74
C THR A 52 2.88 -17.63 7.06
N ALA A 53 3.22 -18.49 6.08
CA ALA A 53 3.42 -19.91 6.33
C ALA A 53 4.62 -20.16 7.27
N ALA A 54 5.68 -19.33 7.18
CA ALA A 54 6.88 -19.47 7.99
C ALA A 54 6.61 -19.34 9.51
N PHE A 55 5.76 -18.39 9.92
CA PHE A 55 5.30 -18.34 11.32
C PHE A 55 4.05 -19.19 11.57
N GLY A 56 3.21 -19.37 10.57
CA GLY A 56 1.89 -19.96 10.71
C GLY A 56 1.93 -21.46 10.97
N LEU A 57 2.74 -22.20 10.22
CA LEU A 57 2.89 -23.64 10.38
C LEU A 57 3.38 -24.05 11.78
N PRO A 58 4.49 -23.49 12.31
CA PRO A 58 4.94 -23.83 13.67
C PRO A 58 3.94 -23.39 14.74
N THR A 59 3.22 -22.29 14.53
CA THR A 59 2.16 -21.86 15.46
C THR A 59 1.01 -22.87 15.47
N LEU A 60 0.52 -23.27 14.30
CA LEU A 60 -0.58 -24.24 14.17
C LEU A 60 -0.23 -25.61 14.75
N GLU A 61 1.03 -26.04 14.60
CA GLU A 61 1.51 -27.30 15.18
C GLU A 61 1.38 -27.29 16.72
N LYS A 62 1.65 -26.16 17.37
CA LYS A 62 1.56 -26.00 18.83
C LYS A 62 0.15 -25.86 19.39
N ILE A 63 -0.81 -25.38 18.59
CA ILE A 63 -2.18 -25.14 19.08
C ILE A 63 -2.80 -26.44 19.62
N ASP A 64 -3.31 -26.38 20.84
CA ASP A 64 -4.23 -27.36 21.42
C ASP A 64 -5.66 -27.00 21.06
N VAL A 65 -6.35 -27.85 20.31
CA VAL A 65 -7.73 -27.58 19.86
C VAL A 65 -8.81 -27.96 20.87
N ASP A 66 -8.45 -28.74 21.89
CA ASP A 66 -9.37 -29.08 22.98
C ASP A 66 -9.55 -27.87 23.93
N ASN A 67 -8.55 -26.99 23.98
CA ASN A 67 -8.62 -25.75 24.72
C ASN A 67 -9.14 -24.57 23.88
N THR A 68 -10.35 -24.11 24.19
CA THR A 68 -11.04 -23.04 23.45
C THR A 68 -10.51 -21.61 23.71
N VAL A 69 -9.48 -21.46 24.55
CA VAL A 69 -8.83 -20.16 24.82
C VAL A 69 -7.93 -19.73 23.67
N ILE A 70 -7.60 -18.43 23.65
CA ILE A 70 -6.69 -17.85 22.67
C ILE A 70 -5.26 -18.15 23.10
N GLN A 71 -4.54 -18.91 22.27
CA GLN A 71 -3.18 -19.37 22.50
C GLN A 71 -2.16 -18.63 21.63
N ALA A 72 -2.59 -18.05 20.49
CA ALA A 72 -1.72 -17.23 19.66
C ALA A 72 -2.36 -15.90 19.24
N LEU A 73 -1.52 -14.87 19.16
CA LEU A 73 -1.89 -13.54 18.70
C LEU A 73 -0.96 -13.08 17.57
N VAL A 74 -1.54 -12.70 16.44
CA VAL A 74 -0.84 -12.08 15.31
C VAL A 74 -1.25 -10.62 15.22
N ILE A 75 -0.28 -9.72 15.27
CA ILE A 75 -0.48 -8.29 15.06
C ILE A 75 -0.03 -7.93 13.64
N ALA A 76 -0.94 -7.37 12.85
CA ALA A 76 -0.69 -6.96 11.47
C ALA A 76 -1.03 -5.46 11.25
N PRO A 77 -0.30 -4.73 10.40
CA PRO A 77 -0.49 -3.29 10.18
C PRO A 77 -1.84 -2.91 9.56
N THR A 78 -2.35 -3.73 8.64
CA THR A 78 -3.54 -3.40 7.85
C THR A 78 -4.66 -4.41 8.07
N ARG A 79 -5.88 -3.97 7.75
CA ARG A 79 -7.08 -4.81 7.87
C ARG A 79 -7.02 -5.96 6.86
N GLU A 80 -6.50 -5.65 5.68
CA GLU A 80 -6.33 -6.58 4.57
C GLU A 80 -5.36 -7.67 4.94
N LEU A 81 -4.18 -7.32 5.47
CA LEU A 81 -3.21 -8.31 5.92
C LEU A 81 -3.75 -9.14 7.07
N ALA A 82 -4.47 -8.54 8.02
CA ALA A 82 -5.11 -9.29 9.10
C ALA A 82 -6.14 -10.32 8.61
N VAL A 83 -6.92 -9.98 7.58
CA VAL A 83 -7.84 -10.93 6.93
C VAL A 83 -7.05 -12.01 6.19
N GLN A 84 -6.00 -11.63 5.47
CA GLN A 84 -5.21 -12.56 4.67
C GLN A 84 -4.47 -13.58 5.51
N SER A 85 -3.76 -13.14 6.54
CA SER A 85 -3.08 -14.03 7.48
C SER A 85 -4.10 -14.92 8.21
N GLN A 86 -5.30 -14.41 8.51
CA GLN A 86 -6.36 -15.24 9.06
C GLN A 86 -6.85 -16.32 8.09
N GLU A 87 -7.09 -15.98 6.82
CA GLU A 87 -7.53 -16.93 5.79
C GLU A 87 -6.49 -18.02 5.55
N GLU A 88 -5.20 -17.66 5.51
CA GLU A 88 -4.10 -18.58 5.31
C GLU A 88 -3.91 -19.52 6.51
N LEU A 89 -3.89 -18.98 7.74
CA LEU A 89 -3.84 -19.79 8.96
C LEU A 89 -5.07 -20.70 9.10
N PHE A 90 -6.25 -20.21 8.72
CA PHE A 90 -7.48 -21.01 8.73
C PHE A 90 -7.40 -22.15 7.70
N ARG A 91 -6.86 -21.91 6.51
CA ARG A 91 -6.67 -22.94 5.48
C ARG A 91 -5.74 -24.03 6.00
N PHE A 92 -4.56 -23.67 6.50
CA PHE A 92 -3.59 -24.65 7.01
C PHE A 92 -4.10 -25.39 8.26
N GLY A 93 -4.77 -24.69 9.17
CA GLY A 93 -5.30 -25.27 10.41
C GLY A 93 -6.64 -26.00 10.27
N ARG A 94 -7.20 -26.10 9.06
CA ARG A 94 -8.57 -26.58 8.83
C ARG A 94 -8.76 -28.02 9.27
N SER A 95 -7.86 -28.92 8.87
CA SER A 95 -7.96 -30.35 9.18
C SER A 95 -7.77 -30.63 10.68
N LYS A 96 -6.92 -29.84 11.35
CA LYS A 96 -6.72 -29.90 12.81
C LYS A 96 -7.90 -29.31 13.61
N GLY A 97 -8.81 -28.56 12.96
CA GLY A 97 -9.95 -27.92 13.62
C GLY A 97 -9.63 -26.59 14.31
N VAL A 98 -8.55 -25.93 13.92
CA VAL A 98 -8.12 -24.66 14.53
C VAL A 98 -9.09 -23.52 14.20
N LYS A 99 -9.54 -22.80 15.23
CA LYS A 99 -10.40 -21.62 15.09
C LYS A 99 -9.56 -20.34 15.02
N VAL A 100 -9.46 -19.73 13.84
CA VAL A 100 -8.77 -18.46 13.63
C VAL A 100 -9.79 -17.33 13.44
N ARG A 101 -9.62 -16.21 14.16
CA ARG A 101 -10.50 -15.03 14.05
C ARG A 101 -9.69 -13.79 13.71
N SER A 102 -10.23 -12.93 12.86
CA SER A 102 -9.63 -11.63 12.53
C SER A 102 -10.36 -10.47 13.22
N VAL A 103 -9.62 -9.50 13.75
CA VAL A 103 -10.16 -8.31 14.42
C VAL A 103 -9.49 -7.03 13.92
N TYR A 104 -10.27 -6.16 13.31
CA TYR A 104 -9.78 -4.92 12.71
C TYR A 104 -10.80 -3.80 12.71
N GLY A 105 -10.34 -2.56 12.55
CA GLY A 105 -11.20 -1.37 12.49
C GLY A 105 -12.15 -1.34 11.27
N GLY A 106 -13.13 -0.44 11.26
CA GLY A 106 -14.03 -0.25 10.10
C GLY A 106 -15.05 -1.36 9.85
N SER A 107 -15.12 -2.36 10.72
CA SER A 107 -16.24 -3.32 10.79
C SER A 107 -16.86 -3.32 12.19
N SER A 108 -18.10 -3.81 12.32
CA SER A 108 -18.84 -3.84 13.59
C SER A 108 -18.04 -4.57 14.65
N ILE A 109 -17.79 -3.87 15.76
CA ILE A 109 -17.09 -4.44 16.91
C ILE A 109 -17.95 -5.49 17.60
N GLU A 110 -19.27 -5.32 17.62
CA GLU A 110 -20.23 -6.26 18.22
C GLU A 110 -20.16 -7.63 17.52
N LYS A 111 -20.05 -7.64 16.18
CA LYS A 111 -19.86 -8.88 15.41
C LYS A 111 -18.54 -9.56 15.77
N GLN A 112 -17.45 -8.81 15.93
CA GLN A 112 -16.15 -9.36 16.34
C GLN A 112 -16.19 -9.89 17.78
N ILE A 113 -16.83 -9.17 18.71
CA ILE A 113 -17.03 -9.64 20.09
C ILE A 113 -17.84 -10.94 20.10
N LYS A 114 -18.91 -11.03 19.30
CA LYS A 114 -19.71 -12.26 19.17
C LYS A 114 -18.87 -13.41 18.60
N ALA A 115 -18.03 -13.15 17.61
CA ALA A 115 -17.13 -14.15 17.03
C ALA A 115 -16.10 -14.64 18.04
N LEU A 116 -15.48 -13.74 18.83
CA LEU A 116 -14.54 -14.11 19.90
C LEU A 116 -15.22 -14.93 20.98
N LYS A 117 -16.45 -14.58 21.38
CA LYS A 117 -17.24 -15.36 22.35
C LYS A 117 -17.59 -16.77 21.88
N SER A 118 -17.58 -17.04 20.57
CA SER A 118 -17.78 -18.39 20.03
C SER A 118 -16.54 -19.30 20.10
N GLY A 119 -15.42 -18.77 20.64
CA GLY A 119 -14.13 -19.43 20.72
C GLY A 119 -13.20 -19.05 19.57
N ALA A 120 -11.91 -18.95 19.90
CA ALA A 120 -10.80 -18.69 18.99
C ALA A 120 -9.51 -19.22 19.61
N HIS A 121 -8.73 -20.00 18.87
CA HIS A 121 -7.39 -20.43 19.30
C HIS A 121 -6.35 -19.40 18.85
N ILE A 122 -6.58 -18.78 17.68
CA ILE A 122 -5.70 -17.75 17.12
C ILE A 122 -6.51 -16.49 16.83
N VAL A 123 -5.99 -15.34 17.24
CA VAL A 123 -6.52 -14.03 16.86
C VAL A 123 -5.50 -13.29 16.00
N VAL A 124 -5.94 -12.81 14.84
CA VAL A 124 -5.15 -11.94 13.96
C VAL A 124 -5.77 -10.55 13.99
N GLY A 125 -5.02 -9.48 14.21
CA GLY A 125 -5.65 -8.16 14.26
C GLY A 125 -4.76 -6.96 14.10
N THR A 126 -5.41 -5.82 13.86
CA THR A 126 -4.75 -4.51 13.78
C THR A 126 -4.59 -3.88 15.17
N PRO A 127 -3.47 -3.20 15.48
CA PRO A 127 -3.15 -2.71 16.82
C PRO A 127 -4.30 -1.96 17.51
N GLY A 128 -4.86 -0.93 16.86
CA GLY A 128 -5.92 -0.12 17.45
C GLY A 128 -7.19 -0.90 17.81
N ARG A 129 -7.61 -1.88 16.98
CA ARG A 129 -8.79 -2.72 17.29
C ARG A 129 -8.50 -3.76 18.37
N LEU A 130 -7.30 -4.34 18.37
CA LEU A 130 -6.87 -5.24 19.44
C LEU A 130 -6.94 -4.51 20.79
N LEU A 131 -6.36 -3.31 20.89
CA LEU A 131 -6.41 -2.52 22.12
C LEU A 131 -7.83 -2.16 22.56
N ASP A 132 -8.72 -1.79 21.63
CA ASP A 132 -10.12 -1.49 21.97
C ASP A 132 -10.81 -2.73 22.58
N LEU A 133 -10.64 -3.91 21.97
CA LEU A 133 -11.22 -5.16 22.47
C LEU A 133 -10.63 -5.59 23.82
N ILE A 134 -9.34 -5.38 24.04
CA ILE A 134 -8.66 -5.62 25.32
C ILE A 134 -9.20 -4.68 26.41
N LYS A 135 -9.28 -3.38 26.12
CA LYS A 135 -9.83 -2.36 27.05
C LYS A 135 -11.27 -2.68 27.44
N ARG A 136 -12.07 -3.22 26.52
CA ARG A 136 -13.45 -3.68 26.76
C ARG A 136 -13.55 -5.03 27.46
N LYS A 137 -12.42 -5.68 27.77
CA LYS A 137 -12.34 -7.04 28.33
C LYS A 137 -13.03 -8.11 27.45
N ALA A 138 -13.18 -7.82 26.16
CA ALA A 138 -13.76 -8.75 25.19
C ALA A 138 -12.70 -9.68 24.58
N LEU A 139 -11.43 -9.25 24.60
CA LEU A 139 -10.27 -10.05 24.23
C LEU A 139 -9.41 -10.27 25.47
N LYS A 140 -9.24 -11.54 25.85
CA LYS A 140 -8.38 -11.97 26.96
C LYS A 140 -7.10 -12.56 26.38
N LEU A 141 -5.97 -12.20 26.97
CA LEU A 141 -4.63 -12.53 26.45
C LEU A 141 -3.85 -13.47 27.39
N ASP A 142 -4.45 -13.85 28.51
CA ASP A 142 -3.78 -14.50 29.64
C ASP A 142 -3.16 -15.87 29.31
N HIS A 143 -3.61 -16.51 28.22
CA HIS A 143 -3.19 -17.84 27.77
C HIS A 143 -2.40 -17.81 26.46
N ILE A 144 -1.93 -16.65 26.02
CA ILE A 144 -1.12 -16.57 24.81
C ILE A 144 0.26 -17.16 25.06
N GLU A 145 0.58 -18.18 24.28
CA GLU A 145 1.87 -18.85 24.24
C GLU A 145 2.71 -18.39 23.06
N THR A 146 2.09 -17.87 21.99
CA THR A 146 2.78 -17.38 20.79
C THR A 146 2.31 -15.98 20.40
N LEU A 147 3.24 -15.03 20.36
CA LEU A 147 3.02 -13.66 19.86
C LEU A 147 3.75 -13.47 18.52
N ILE A 148 3.04 -12.99 17.51
CA ILE A 148 3.61 -12.71 16.18
C ILE A 148 3.41 -11.23 15.83
N LEU A 149 4.48 -10.59 15.39
CA LEU A 149 4.47 -9.26 14.78
C LEU A 149 4.76 -9.41 13.28
N ASP A 150 3.76 -9.21 12.43
CA ASP A 150 3.89 -9.30 10.97
C ASP A 150 3.97 -7.91 10.34
N GLU A 151 4.87 -7.72 9.37
CA GLU A 151 5.23 -6.42 8.79
C GLU A 151 5.46 -5.33 9.88
N ALA A 152 6.37 -5.63 10.82
CA ALA A 152 6.59 -4.79 11.99
C ALA A 152 7.10 -3.37 11.66
N ASP A 153 8.00 -3.25 10.68
CA ASP A 153 8.43 -1.97 10.09
C ASP A 153 7.26 -1.11 9.61
N GLU A 154 6.26 -1.73 9.00
CA GLU A 154 5.08 -1.03 8.51
C GLU A 154 4.20 -0.48 9.64
N MET A 155 4.03 -1.26 10.72
CA MET A 155 3.31 -0.77 11.89
C MET A 155 3.98 0.46 12.51
N LEU A 156 5.32 0.51 12.52
CA LEU A 156 6.07 1.68 12.96
C LEU A 156 5.85 2.88 12.03
N ASN A 157 5.92 2.69 10.71
CA ASN A 157 5.69 3.74 9.73
C ASN A 157 4.27 4.34 9.82
N MET A 158 3.30 3.55 10.29
CA MET A 158 1.92 3.99 10.54
C MET A 158 1.71 4.63 11.92
N GLY A 159 2.75 4.69 12.76
CA GLY A 159 2.68 5.29 14.09
C GLY A 159 2.06 4.40 15.17
N PHE A 160 2.00 3.08 14.96
CA PHE A 160 1.39 2.14 15.92
C PHE A 160 2.34 1.65 17.01
N LEU A 161 3.53 2.25 17.17
CA LEU A 161 4.53 1.76 18.13
C LEU A 161 3.99 1.70 19.56
N GLU A 162 3.39 2.79 20.04
CA GLU A 162 2.80 2.85 21.39
C GLU A 162 1.67 1.83 21.56
N ASP A 163 0.88 1.62 20.51
CA ASP A 163 -0.22 0.66 20.54
C ASP A 163 0.31 -0.78 20.65
N ILE A 164 1.39 -1.11 19.93
CA ILE A 164 2.05 -2.42 20.00
C ILE A 164 2.61 -2.66 21.40
N GLU A 165 3.38 -1.73 21.95
CA GLU A 165 3.96 -1.85 23.30
C GLU A 165 2.86 -2.05 24.35
N ALA A 166 1.73 -1.36 24.21
CA ALA A 166 0.56 -1.53 25.07
C ALA A 166 -0.09 -2.92 24.92
N ILE A 167 -0.09 -3.52 23.73
CA ILE A 167 -0.59 -4.90 23.56
C ILE A 167 0.39 -5.88 24.21
N ILE A 168 1.68 -5.79 23.89
CA ILE A 168 2.71 -6.73 24.35
C ILE A 168 2.79 -6.76 25.88
N SER A 169 2.69 -5.61 26.55
CA SER A 169 2.68 -5.52 28.01
C SER A 169 1.48 -6.22 28.69
N ARG A 170 0.48 -6.65 27.94
CA ARG A 170 -0.69 -7.40 28.44
C ARG A 170 -0.66 -8.88 28.03
N VAL A 171 0.34 -9.29 27.27
CA VAL A 171 0.59 -10.70 26.91
C VAL A 171 1.52 -11.30 27.99
N PRO A 172 1.34 -12.57 28.40
CA PRO A 172 2.22 -13.24 29.35
C PRO A 172 3.70 -13.11 29.00
N GLU A 173 4.57 -12.89 30.00
CA GLU A 173 6.02 -12.78 29.79
C GLU A 173 6.63 -14.11 29.30
N THR A 174 6.11 -15.24 29.79
CA THR A 174 6.51 -16.57 29.33
C THR A 174 5.72 -16.93 28.08
N ARG A 175 6.30 -16.63 26.91
CA ARG A 175 5.75 -16.91 25.58
C ARG A 175 6.88 -17.02 24.57
N GLN A 176 6.58 -17.58 23.41
CA GLN A 176 7.40 -17.42 22.20
C GLN A 176 7.00 -16.14 21.46
N THR A 177 7.97 -15.37 20.99
CA THR A 177 7.76 -14.19 20.15
C THR A 177 8.41 -14.37 18.78
N LEU A 178 7.65 -14.12 17.72
CA LEU A 178 8.10 -14.17 16.34
C LEU A 178 7.92 -12.79 15.69
N LEU A 179 8.98 -12.21 15.13
CA LEU A 179 8.94 -10.89 14.50
C LEU A 179 9.34 -11.02 13.04
N PHE A 180 8.44 -10.63 12.14
CA PHE A 180 8.66 -10.65 10.70
C PHE A 180 8.62 -9.23 10.13
N SER A 181 9.67 -8.87 9.38
CA SER A 181 9.84 -7.50 8.87
C SER A 181 10.67 -7.51 7.59
N ALA A 182 10.45 -6.55 6.68
CA ALA A 182 11.32 -6.41 5.51
C ALA A 182 12.58 -5.62 5.88
N THR A 183 12.41 -4.55 6.65
CA THR A 183 13.48 -3.70 7.17
C THR A 183 13.58 -3.80 8.69
N MET A 184 14.71 -3.37 9.24
CA MET A 184 14.97 -3.39 10.69
C MET A 184 15.46 -2.01 11.15
N PRO A 185 14.60 -0.98 11.17
CA PRO A 185 14.96 0.31 11.71
C PRO A 185 15.19 0.20 13.23
N GLU A 186 15.91 1.15 13.82
CA GLU A 186 16.31 1.10 15.23
C GLU A 186 15.13 0.89 16.20
N ALA A 187 13.97 1.47 15.91
CA ALA A 187 12.78 1.26 16.74
C ALA A 187 12.30 -0.21 16.74
N ILE A 188 12.36 -0.91 15.60
CA ILE A 188 12.00 -2.34 15.53
C ILE A 188 13.06 -3.21 16.22
N LYS A 189 14.35 -2.87 16.08
CA LYS A 189 15.42 -3.54 16.83
C LYS A 189 15.21 -3.43 18.34
N ARG A 190 14.78 -2.25 18.83
CA ARG A 190 14.45 -2.06 20.25
C ARG A 190 13.30 -2.95 20.71
N ILE A 191 12.25 -3.13 19.89
CA ILE A 191 11.17 -4.09 20.19
C ILE A 191 11.76 -5.49 20.37
N GLY A 192 12.63 -5.92 19.45
CA GLY A 192 13.29 -7.23 19.53
C GLY A 192 14.11 -7.40 20.81
N VAL A 193 14.92 -6.40 21.17
CA VAL A 193 15.75 -6.43 22.39
C VAL A 193 14.90 -6.41 23.67
N GLN A 194 13.79 -5.67 23.69
CA GLN A 194 13.00 -5.46 24.90
C GLN A 194 11.98 -6.58 25.16
N PHE A 195 11.43 -7.18 24.10
CA PHE A 195 10.27 -8.06 24.22
C PHE A 195 10.48 -9.50 23.73
N MET A 196 11.68 -9.83 23.26
CA MET A 196 12.05 -11.19 22.82
C MET A 196 13.17 -11.75 23.70
N LYS A 197 13.24 -13.08 23.82
CA LYS A 197 14.23 -13.80 24.61
C LYS A 197 15.23 -14.51 23.69
N GLU A 198 16.48 -14.04 23.69
CA GLU A 198 17.59 -14.61 22.89
C GLU A 198 17.17 -14.92 21.43
N PRO A 199 16.65 -13.91 20.69
CA PRO A 199 16.04 -14.18 19.40
C PRO A 199 17.07 -14.58 18.34
N GLU A 200 16.76 -15.64 17.60
CA GLU A 200 17.52 -16.03 16.41
C GLU A 200 17.21 -15.09 15.24
N HIS A 201 18.22 -14.44 14.70
CA HIS A 201 18.05 -13.50 13.58
C HIS A 201 18.28 -14.21 12.25
N VAL A 202 17.19 -14.63 11.62
CA VAL A 202 17.20 -15.16 10.26
C VAL A 202 17.10 -14.01 9.27
N LYS A 203 18.23 -13.66 8.67
CA LYS A 203 18.28 -12.66 7.60
C LYS A 203 18.38 -13.34 6.25
N ILE A 204 17.28 -13.37 5.53
CA ILE A 204 17.33 -13.73 4.12
C ILE A 204 17.88 -12.52 3.39
N ALA A 205 19.06 -12.70 2.79
CA ALA A 205 19.58 -11.70 1.88
C ALA A 205 18.45 -11.31 0.93
N ALA A 206 18.27 -10.01 0.70
CA ALA A 206 17.47 -9.53 -0.42
C ALA A 206 18.17 -10.00 -1.70
N LYS A 207 18.07 -11.30 -1.99
CA LYS A 207 18.49 -11.87 -3.24
C LYS A 207 17.65 -11.12 -4.26
N GLU A 208 18.32 -10.60 -5.27
CA GLU A 208 17.79 -9.71 -6.29
C GLU A 208 16.57 -10.26 -7.04
N LEU A 209 16.10 -11.48 -6.73
CA LEU A 209 14.94 -12.20 -7.27
C LEU A 209 13.72 -11.31 -7.60
N THR A 210 13.21 -10.48 -6.68
CA THR A 210 12.07 -9.58 -6.97
C THR A 210 12.47 -8.36 -7.78
N THR A 211 13.68 -7.82 -7.60
CA THR A 211 14.14 -6.69 -8.41
C THR A 211 14.56 -7.10 -9.82
N ASP A 212 15.02 -8.32 -10.03
CA ASP A 212 15.54 -8.84 -11.31
C ASP A 212 14.43 -9.38 -12.18
N LEU A 213 13.42 -10.00 -11.58
CA LEU A 213 12.20 -10.37 -12.30
C LEU A 213 11.34 -9.14 -12.65
N VAL A 214 11.59 -7.98 -12.04
CA VAL A 214 10.86 -6.75 -12.32
C VAL A 214 11.70 -5.79 -13.15
N ASP A 215 11.33 -5.60 -14.41
CA ASP A 215 11.88 -4.55 -15.25
C ASP A 215 11.39 -3.18 -14.76
N GLN A 216 12.34 -2.29 -14.46
CA GLN A 216 12.06 -1.00 -13.84
C GLN A 216 12.35 0.14 -14.81
N TYR A 217 11.30 0.87 -15.15
CA TYR A 217 11.31 2.00 -16.06
C TYR A 217 10.91 3.29 -15.35
N TYR A 218 11.42 4.41 -15.86
CA TYR A 218 10.89 5.73 -15.54
C TYR A 218 10.55 6.49 -16.80
N ILE A 219 9.51 7.31 -16.72
CA ILE A 219 9.09 8.23 -17.78
C ILE A 219 9.09 9.64 -17.20
N ARG A 220 9.87 10.51 -17.82
CA ARG A 220 9.85 11.94 -17.51
C ARG A 220 8.64 12.57 -18.17
N VAL A 221 7.70 13.07 -17.37
CA VAL A 221 6.41 13.59 -17.86
C VAL A 221 5.95 14.76 -16.99
N LYS A 222 5.27 15.75 -17.56
CA LYS A 222 4.68 16.83 -16.76
C LYS A 222 3.42 16.33 -16.06
N GLU A 223 3.13 16.92 -14.91
CA GLU A 223 1.98 16.54 -14.08
C GLU A 223 0.64 16.47 -14.84
N GLY A 224 0.37 17.43 -15.74
CA GLY A 224 -0.87 17.45 -16.53
C GLY A 224 -0.93 16.41 -17.66
N GLU A 225 0.22 15.87 -18.07
CA GLU A 225 0.35 14.92 -19.19
C GLU A 225 0.41 13.45 -18.70
N LYS A 226 0.52 13.23 -17.37
CA LYS A 226 0.68 11.90 -16.77
C LYS A 226 -0.46 10.95 -17.10
N PHE A 227 -1.71 11.42 -17.02
CA PHE A 227 -2.89 10.57 -17.23
C PHE A 227 -2.97 10.02 -18.64
N ASP A 228 -2.79 10.88 -19.65
CA ASP A 228 -2.77 10.46 -21.05
C ASP A 228 -1.59 9.57 -21.36
N THR A 229 -0.42 9.89 -20.81
CA THR A 229 0.77 9.05 -20.98
C THR A 229 0.54 7.65 -20.42
N MET A 230 -0.04 7.54 -19.21
CA MET A 230 -0.32 6.26 -18.57
C MET A 230 -1.34 5.43 -19.36
N THR A 231 -2.45 6.04 -19.77
CA THR A 231 -3.50 5.32 -20.50
C THR A 231 -3.03 4.85 -21.88
N ARG A 232 -2.27 5.69 -22.62
CA ARG A 232 -1.63 5.28 -23.88
C ARG A 232 -0.68 4.12 -23.69
N LEU A 233 0.10 4.14 -22.61
CA LEU A 233 1.03 3.04 -22.31
C LEU A 233 0.28 1.74 -22.00
N MET A 234 -0.82 1.80 -21.23
CA MET A 234 -1.70 0.64 -21.00
C MET A 234 -2.31 0.09 -22.30
N ASP A 235 -2.69 0.98 -23.24
CA ASP A 235 -3.24 0.57 -24.53
C ASP A 235 -2.21 -0.16 -25.41
N VAL A 236 -0.94 0.25 -25.33
CA VAL A 236 0.17 -0.37 -26.07
C VAL A 236 0.65 -1.67 -25.40
N GLU A 237 0.89 -1.65 -24.08
CA GLU A 237 1.45 -2.79 -23.34
C GLU A 237 0.41 -3.88 -23.04
N GLN A 238 -0.88 -3.53 -22.99
CA GLN A 238 -2.00 -4.45 -22.71
C GLN A 238 -1.77 -5.31 -21.46
N PRO A 239 -1.64 -4.68 -20.29
CA PRO A 239 -1.39 -5.41 -19.05
C PRO A 239 -2.56 -6.35 -18.71
N GLU A 240 -2.27 -7.61 -18.39
CA GLU A 240 -3.28 -8.55 -17.88
C GLU A 240 -3.92 -8.03 -16.58
N LEU A 241 -3.09 -7.63 -15.62
CA LEU A 241 -3.51 -7.02 -14.36
C LEU A 241 -2.50 -5.92 -13.99
N ALA A 242 -3.02 -4.74 -13.68
CA ALA A 242 -2.21 -3.57 -13.33
C ALA A 242 -2.59 -2.98 -11.98
N ILE A 243 -1.58 -2.48 -11.25
CA ILE A 243 -1.79 -1.64 -10.07
C ILE A 243 -1.27 -0.24 -10.33
N VAL A 244 -2.10 0.78 -10.11
CA VAL A 244 -1.75 2.20 -10.25
C VAL A 244 -1.65 2.84 -8.88
N PHE A 245 -0.48 3.35 -8.52
CA PHE A 245 -0.25 4.00 -7.23
C PHE A 245 -0.39 5.51 -7.30
N GLY A 246 -1.38 6.02 -6.56
CA GLY A 246 -1.61 7.45 -6.33
C GLY A 246 -1.23 7.86 -4.91
N ARG A 247 -0.77 9.09 -4.73
CA ARG A 247 -0.32 9.63 -3.43
C ARG A 247 -1.48 9.91 -2.47
N THR A 248 -2.59 10.43 -2.99
CA THR A 248 -3.72 10.91 -2.18
C THR A 248 -5.00 10.16 -2.52
N LYS A 249 -5.90 10.07 -1.54
CA LYS A 249 -7.22 9.42 -1.71
C LYS A 249 -8.03 10.07 -2.84
N ARG A 250 -8.03 11.41 -2.85
CA ARG A 250 -8.67 12.22 -3.89
C ARG A 250 -8.17 11.87 -5.29
N ARG A 251 -6.85 11.68 -5.46
CA ARG A 251 -6.29 11.26 -6.76
C ARG A 251 -6.67 9.85 -7.14
N VAL A 252 -6.68 8.93 -6.18
CA VAL A 252 -7.15 7.56 -6.46
C VAL A 252 -8.56 7.60 -7.02
N ASP A 253 -9.45 8.42 -6.45
CA ASP A 253 -10.81 8.60 -6.96
C ASP A 253 -10.87 9.27 -8.35
N GLU A 254 -10.04 10.29 -8.60
CA GLU A 254 -9.96 10.97 -9.90
C GLU A 254 -9.40 10.05 -10.99
N LEU A 255 -8.31 9.34 -10.71
CA LEU A 255 -7.70 8.36 -11.61
C LEU A 255 -8.66 7.23 -11.93
N THR A 256 -9.37 6.71 -10.92
CA THR A 256 -10.37 5.65 -11.12
C THR A 256 -11.48 6.12 -12.04
N ARG A 257 -12.03 7.33 -11.81
CA ARG A 257 -13.06 7.90 -12.70
C ARG A 257 -12.53 8.11 -14.11
N GLY A 258 -11.34 8.67 -14.24
CA GLY A 258 -10.67 8.87 -15.53
C GLY A 258 -10.50 7.56 -16.31
N LEU A 259 -9.99 6.52 -15.65
CA LEU A 259 -9.79 5.21 -16.26
C LEU A 259 -11.11 4.60 -16.73
N LYS A 260 -12.18 4.70 -15.93
CA LYS A 260 -13.52 4.24 -16.33
C LYS A 260 -14.06 5.00 -17.54
N ILE A 261 -13.88 6.32 -17.58
CA ILE A 261 -14.25 7.15 -18.73
C ILE A 261 -13.49 6.72 -19.99
N ARG A 262 -12.22 6.31 -19.83
CA ARG A 262 -11.38 5.76 -20.91
C ARG A 262 -11.66 4.29 -21.25
N GLY A 263 -12.67 3.68 -20.63
CA GLY A 263 -13.12 2.32 -20.92
C GLY A 263 -12.39 1.21 -20.17
N PHE A 264 -11.49 1.53 -19.24
CA PHE A 264 -10.80 0.52 -18.43
C PHE A 264 -11.70 -0.02 -17.31
N ARG A 265 -11.63 -1.34 -17.07
CA ARG A 265 -12.25 -1.98 -15.90
C ARG A 265 -11.42 -1.70 -14.65
N ALA A 266 -11.57 -0.49 -14.11
CA ALA A 266 -10.77 0.01 -13.00
C ALA A 266 -11.60 0.25 -11.73
N GLU A 267 -11.04 -0.04 -10.56
CA GLU A 267 -11.58 0.40 -9.26
C GLU A 267 -10.49 0.96 -8.35
N GLY A 268 -10.90 1.89 -7.49
CA GLY A 268 -10.02 2.56 -6.53
C GLY A 268 -10.08 1.91 -5.15
N ILE A 269 -8.95 1.86 -4.44
CA ILE A 269 -8.85 1.43 -3.04
C ILE A 269 -8.02 2.42 -2.20
N HIS A 270 -8.65 3.02 -1.21
CA HIS A 270 -8.02 3.96 -0.27
C HIS A 270 -8.70 3.92 1.11
N GLY A 271 -8.08 4.52 2.12
CA GLY A 271 -8.47 4.36 3.53
C GLY A 271 -9.86 4.89 3.94
N ASP A 272 -10.53 5.67 3.09
CA ASP A 272 -11.89 6.20 3.39
C ASP A 272 -13.01 5.32 2.82
N LEU A 273 -12.67 4.28 2.06
CA LEU A 273 -13.67 3.31 1.61
C LEU A 273 -14.15 2.44 2.76
N ASP A 274 -15.46 2.14 2.76
CA ASP A 274 -16.03 1.14 3.65
C ASP A 274 -15.36 -0.22 3.46
N GLN A 275 -15.20 -0.98 4.55
CA GLN A 275 -14.49 -2.24 4.50
C GLN A 275 -15.14 -3.26 3.57
N ASN A 276 -16.47 -3.30 3.48
CA ASN A 276 -17.16 -4.24 2.59
C ASN A 276 -16.87 -3.90 1.12
N LYS A 277 -16.78 -2.60 0.79
CA LYS A 277 -16.41 -2.16 -0.55
C LYS A 277 -14.95 -2.51 -0.87
N ARG A 278 -14.03 -2.31 0.07
CA ARG A 278 -12.61 -2.71 -0.07
C ARG A 278 -12.47 -4.21 -0.36
N LEU A 279 -13.13 -5.05 0.44
CA LEU A 279 -13.12 -6.51 0.25
C LEU A 279 -13.74 -6.95 -1.09
N ARG A 280 -14.78 -6.25 -1.56
CA ARG A 280 -15.38 -6.49 -2.88
C ARG A 280 -14.40 -6.17 -4.00
N VAL A 281 -13.81 -4.97 -3.98
CA VAL A 281 -12.84 -4.53 -5.00
C VAL A 281 -11.65 -5.49 -5.09
N LEU A 282 -11.10 -5.92 -3.94
CA LEU A 282 -10.00 -6.88 -3.92
C LEU A 282 -10.38 -8.25 -4.49
N ARG A 283 -11.60 -8.71 -4.20
CA ARG A 283 -12.12 -9.97 -4.74
C ARG A 283 -12.33 -9.88 -6.25
N ASP A 284 -12.93 -8.80 -6.72
CA ASP A 284 -13.18 -8.57 -8.14
C ASP A 284 -11.86 -8.48 -8.92
N PHE A 285 -10.85 -7.82 -8.35
CA PHE A 285 -9.51 -7.78 -8.93
C PHE A 285 -8.83 -9.16 -8.94
N LYS A 286 -8.89 -9.90 -7.83
CA LYS A 286 -8.33 -11.27 -7.74
C LYS A 286 -8.98 -12.25 -8.71
N ASN A 287 -10.27 -12.08 -8.99
CA ASN A 287 -11.04 -12.95 -9.88
C ASN A 287 -10.96 -12.53 -11.35
N GLY A 288 -10.22 -11.47 -11.71
CA GLY A 288 -10.13 -10.98 -13.09
C GLY A 288 -11.36 -10.23 -13.61
N ASN A 289 -12.25 -9.80 -12.71
CA ASN A 289 -13.39 -8.93 -13.05
C ASN A 289 -12.95 -7.48 -13.28
N LEU A 290 -11.78 -7.10 -12.76
CA LEU A 290 -11.13 -5.81 -12.91
C LEU A 290 -9.72 -6.01 -13.46
N ASP A 291 -9.31 -5.13 -14.37
CA ASP A 291 -7.96 -5.16 -14.97
C ASP A 291 -7.00 -4.21 -14.25
N VAL A 292 -7.54 -3.14 -13.66
CA VAL A 292 -6.74 -2.07 -13.06
C VAL A 292 -7.20 -1.75 -11.64
N LEU A 293 -6.30 -1.90 -10.66
CA LEU A 293 -6.52 -1.47 -9.29
C LEU A 293 -5.77 -0.16 -9.02
N VAL A 294 -6.49 0.91 -8.73
CA VAL A 294 -5.88 2.20 -8.34
C VAL A 294 -5.80 2.26 -6.82
N ALA A 295 -4.62 2.49 -6.24
CA ALA A 295 -4.43 2.39 -4.79
C ALA A 295 -3.53 3.50 -4.22
N THR A 296 -3.78 3.85 -2.95
CA THR A 296 -2.76 4.51 -2.11
C THR A 296 -1.82 3.47 -1.49
N ASP A 297 -0.60 3.85 -1.11
CA ASP A 297 0.37 2.97 -0.43
C ASP A 297 -0.26 2.17 0.71
N VAL A 298 -0.92 2.87 1.64
CA VAL A 298 -1.56 2.26 2.83
C VAL A 298 -2.59 1.20 2.45
N ALA A 299 -3.29 1.40 1.33
CA ALA A 299 -4.36 0.52 0.91
C ALA A 299 -3.89 -0.68 0.08
N ALA A 300 -2.67 -0.65 -0.46
CA ALA A 300 -2.10 -1.75 -1.23
C ALA A 300 -1.10 -2.61 -0.44
N ARG A 301 -0.73 -2.20 0.77
CA ARG A 301 0.12 -2.97 1.67
C ARG A 301 -0.57 -4.24 2.13
N GLY A 302 0.20 -5.33 2.22
CA GLY A 302 -0.34 -6.64 2.57
C GLY A 302 -1.42 -7.16 1.62
N LEU A 303 -1.48 -6.70 0.36
CA LEU A 303 -2.29 -7.36 -0.65
C LEU A 303 -1.51 -8.51 -1.27
N ASP A 304 -1.85 -9.75 -0.92
CA ASP A 304 -1.45 -10.94 -1.68
C ASP A 304 -2.34 -11.13 -2.91
N ILE A 305 -1.90 -10.52 -4.01
CA ILE A 305 -2.50 -10.66 -5.34
C ILE A 305 -1.44 -11.21 -6.25
N SER A 306 -1.67 -12.42 -6.76
CA SER A 306 -0.85 -13.06 -7.79
C SER A 306 -1.29 -12.60 -9.19
N GLY A 307 -0.36 -12.58 -10.14
CA GLY A 307 -0.69 -12.33 -11.55
C GLY A 307 -0.70 -10.86 -11.96
N VAL A 308 -0.37 -9.93 -11.08
CA VAL A 308 -0.09 -8.54 -11.47
C VAL A 308 1.12 -8.54 -12.39
N THR A 309 0.96 -8.06 -13.62
CA THR A 309 2.03 -7.96 -14.60
C THR A 309 2.67 -6.57 -14.56
N HIS A 310 1.87 -5.53 -14.34
CA HIS A 310 2.33 -4.14 -14.40
C HIS A 310 2.03 -3.36 -13.11
N VAL A 311 3.01 -2.55 -12.68
CA VAL A 311 2.86 -1.57 -11.61
C VAL A 311 3.17 -0.18 -12.15
N TYR A 312 2.20 0.72 -12.07
CA TYR A 312 2.35 2.11 -12.47
C TYR A 312 2.45 3.00 -11.23
N ASN A 313 3.61 3.61 -11.00
CA ASN A 313 3.76 4.66 -10.00
C ASN A 313 3.33 6.00 -10.62
N TYR A 314 2.02 6.30 -10.59
CA TYR A 314 1.46 7.56 -11.07
C TYR A 314 2.07 8.77 -10.33
N ASP A 315 2.20 8.62 -9.02
CA ASP A 315 2.99 9.50 -8.18
C ASP A 315 4.21 8.75 -7.66
N ILE A 316 5.40 9.31 -7.89
CA ILE A 316 6.64 8.76 -7.32
C ILE A 316 6.52 8.66 -5.78
N PRO A 317 6.94 7.53 -5.17
CA PRO A 317 6.98 7.41 -3.72
C PRO A 317 8.02 8.36 -3.12
N GLN A 318 7.80 8.78 -1.87
CA GLN A 318 8.67 9.74 -1.18
C GLN A 318 9.93 9.09 -0.62
N ASP A 319 9.83 7.81 -0.29
CA ASP A 319 10.88 7.02 0.31
C ASP A 319 11.13 5.73 -0.49
N PRO A 320 12.36 5.19 -0.47
CA PRO A 320 12.67 3.98 -1.22
C PRO A 320 12.01 2.69 -0.70
N GLU A 321 11.65 2.63 0.59
CA GLU A 321 11.02 1.43 1.16
C GLU A 321 9.63 1.23 0.56
N SER A 322 8.84 2.31 0.51
CA SER A 322 7.56 2.36 -0.19
C SER A 322 7.72 1.95 -1.67
N TYR A 323 8.77 2.41 -2.36
CA TYR A 323 9.03 1.99 -3.74
C TYR A 323 9.19 0.47 -3.86
N VAL A 324 10.03 -0.15 -3.03
CA VAL A 324 10.24 -1.61 -3.03
C VAL A 324 8.93 -2.36 -2.78
N HIS A 325 8.10 -1.87 -1.86
CA HIS A 325 6.81 -2.49 -1.55
C HIS A 325 5.78 -2.39 -2.69
N ARG A 326 5.80 -1.29 -3.44
CA ARG A 326 4.96 -1.11 -4.63
C ARG A 326 5.36 -2.05 -5.75
N ILE A 327 6.65 -2.09 -6.10
CA ILE A 327 7.11 -2.94 -7.21
C ILE A 327 7.04 -4.43 -6.87
N GLY A 328 7.17 -4.79 -5.58
CA GLY A 328 6.94 -6.16 -5.09
C GLY A 328 5.48 -6.64 -5.16
N ARG A 329 4.57 -5.86 -5.75
CA ARG A 329 3.23 -6.34 -6.15
C ARG A 329 3.24 -7.12 -7.46
N THR A 330 4.23 -6.89 -8.32
CA THR A 330 4.47 -7.69 -9.54
C THR A 330 5.70 -8.59 -9.34
N GLY A 331 6.04 -9.42 -10.34
CA GLY A 331 7.23 -10.28 -10.28
C GLY A 331 7.15 -11.42 -9.25
N ARG A 332 5.95 -11.91 -8.95
CA ARG A 332 5.69 -12.94 -7.92
C ARG A 332 5.73 -14.35 -8.49
N ALA A 333 6.08 -15.32 -7.63
CA ALA A 333 6.09 -16.75 -7.95
C ALA A 333 6.92 -17.11 -9.21
N GLY A 334 8.05 -16.42 -9.41
CA GLY A 334 8.97 -16.66 -10.53
C GLY A 334 8.55 -16.06 -11.87
N LYS A 335 7.39 -15.38 -11.95
CA LYS A 335 6.98 -14.64 -13.15
C LYS A 335 7.71 -13.31 -13.25
N THR A 336 7.93 -12.83 -14.47
CA THR A 336 8.45 -11.47 -14.71
C THR A 336 7.35 -10.43 -14.56
N GLY A 337 7.76 -9.18 -14.33
CA GLY A 337 6.87 -8.05 -14.13
C GLY A 337 7.48 -6.75 -14.62
N GLN A 338 6.67 -5.73 -14.79
CA GLN A 338 7.13 -4.39 -15.15
C GLN A 338 6.67 -3.34 -14.13
N SER A 339 7.55 -2.41 -13.81
CA SER A 339 7.27 -1.25 -12.99
C SER A 339 7.62 0.03 -13.74
N ILE A 340 6.64 0.88 -13.97
CA ILE A 340 6.80 2.16 -14.68
C ILE A 340 6.52 3.31 -13.72
N THR A 341 7.51 4.19 -13.56
CA THR A 341 7.43 5.33 -12.65
C THR A 341 7.36 6.65 -13.39
N PHE A 342 6.30 7.42 -13.16
CA PHE A 342 6.16 8.75 -13.74
C PHE A 342 6.86 9.79 -12.86
N VAL A 343 7.78 10.54 -13.47
CA VAL A 343 8.64 11.49 -12.76
C VAL A 343 8.48 12.87 -13.36
N SER A 344 7.95 13.81 -12.57
CA SER A 344 7.94 15.22 -12.94
C SER A 344 9.36 15.81 -12.87
N PRO A 345 9.69 16.88 -13.62
CA PRO A 345 11.04 17.46 -13.61
C PRO A 345 11.59 17.83 -12.22
N ASN A 346 10.70 18.24 -11.31
CA ASN A 346 11.00 18.58 -9.92
C ASN A 346 11.10 17.37 -8.97
N GLU A 347 10.74 16.18 -9.44
CA GLU A 347 10.77 14.93 -8.68
C GLU A 347 12.01 14.06 -9.02
N MET A 348 12.86 14.51 -9.95
CA MET A 348 14.07 13.79 -10.38
C MET A 348 15.05 13.48 -9.23
N GLY A 349 15.09 14.33 -8.19
CA GLY A 349 15.91 14.06 -7.00
C GLY A 349 15.45 12.83 -6.22
N TYR A 350 14.13 12.56 -6.18
CA TYR A 350 13.58 11.37 -5.53
C TYR A 350 13.91 10.10 -6.31
N LEU A 351 13.89 10.17 -7.65
CA LEU A 351 14.34 9.05 -8.50
C LEU A 351 15.78 8.66 -8.14
N GLN A 352 16.69 9.63 -8.03
CA GLN A 352 18.08 9.37 -7.67
C GLN A 352 18.23 8.75 -6.27
N ILE A 353 17.44 9.23 -5.28
CA ILE A 353 17.43 8.65 -3.93
C ILE A 353 17.00 7.19 -3.96
N ILE A 354 15.93 6.87 -4.72
CA ILE A 354 15.44 5.50 -4.87
C ILE A 354 16.51 4.62 -5.53
N GLU A 355 17.06 5.04 -6.68
CA GLU A 355 18.09 4.26 -7.39
C GLU A 355 19.36 4.03 -6.57
N ASN A 356 19.77 5.02 -5.76
CA ASN A 356 20.96 4.90 -4.92
C ASN A 356 20.73 3.90 -3.78
N LEU A 357 19.52 3.84 -3.21
CA LEU A 357 19.22 2.87 -2.14
C LEU A 357 18.99 1.46 -2.69
N THR A 358 18.25 1.34 -3.80
CA THR A 358 18.01 0.04 -4.46
C THR A 358 19.25 -0.48 -5.18
N LYS A 359 20.27 0.37 -5.38
CA LYS A 359 21.49 0.11 -6.16
C LYS A 359 21.19 -0.31 -7.60
N LYS A 360 19.98 -0.03 -8.11
CA LYS A 360 19.53 -0.38 -9.45
C LYS A 360 19.04 0.87 -10.17
N ARG A 361 19.68 1.20 -11.30
CA ARG A 361 19.27 2.31 -12.16
C ARG A 361 18.02 1.93 -12.95
N MET A 362 17.03 2.82 -12.98
CA MET A 362 15.82 2.64 -13.76
C MET A 362 16.11 3.00 -15.22
N LYS A 363 15.58 2.21 -16.16
CA LYS A 363 15.73 2.48 -17.59
C LYS A 363 14.78 3.62 -17.98
N GLY A 364 15.32 4.62 -18.67
CA GLY A 364 14.48 5.68 -19.24
C GLY A 364 13.62 5.12 -20.37
N MET A 365 12.31 5.34 -20.32
CA MET A 365 11.36 4.94 -21.35
C MET A 365 10.74 6.18 -21.99
N LYS A 366 10.50 6.12 -23.30
CA LYS A 366 9.79 7.18 -24.02
C LYS A 366 8.28 7.03 -23.83
N PRO A 367 7.53 8.12 -23.60
CA PRO A 367 6.07 8.08 -23.61
C PRO A 367 5.54 7.53 -24.94
N ALA A 368 4.51 6.68 -24.88
CA ALA A 368 3.76 6.30 -26.07
C ALA A 368 3.02 7.51 -26.67
N THR A 369 3.07 7.63 -27.99
CA THR A 369 2.34 8.65 -28.74
C THR A 369 0.86 8.28 -28.84
N ALA A 370 0.00 9.26 -29.17
CA ALA A 370 -1.42 9.01 -29.39
C ALA A 370 -1.65 8.04 -30.56
N GLU A 371 -0.86 8.18 -31.63
CA GLU A 371 -0.92 7.32 -32.81
C GLU A 371 -0.55 5.88 -32.48
N GLU A 372 0.53 5.65 -31.75
CA GLU A 372 0.93 4.29 -31.33
C GLU A 372 -0.17 3.60 -30.49
N ALA A 373 -0.77 4.33 -29.55
CA ALA A 373 -1.87 3.81 -28.74
C ALA A 373 -3.12 3.52 -29.58
N PHE A 374 -3.43 4.37 -30.56
CA PHE A 374 -4.56 4.15 -31.47
C PHE A 374 -4.36 2.91 -32.34
N GLN A 375 -3.17 2.75 -32.92
CA GLN A 375 -2.83 1.56 -33.70
C GLN A 375 -2.89 0.30 -32.82
N ALA A 376 -2.40 0.35 -31.58
CA ALA A 376 -2.50 -0.78 -30.65
C ALA A 376 -3.96 -1.17 -30.37
N LYS A 377 -4.84 -0.20 -30.08
CA LYS A 377 -6.28 -0.48 -29.91
C LYS A 377 -6.91 -1.09 -31.14
N LYS A 378 -6.57 -0.58 -32.33
CA LYS A 378 -7.06 -1.12 -33.60
C LYS A 378 -6.64 -2.58 -33.77
N GLN A 379 -5.39 -2.91 -33.46
CA GLN A 379 -4.90 -4.28 -33.52
C GLN A 379 -5.63 -5.21 -32.53
N VAL A 380 -5.95 -4.75 -31.31
CA VAL A 380 -6.75 -5.53 -30.35
C VAL A 380 -8.15 -5.78 -30.86
N ALA A 381 -8.81 -4.75 -31.39
CA ALA A 381 -10.16 -4.88 -31.93
C ALA A 381 -10.20 -5.87 -33.09
N LEU A 382 -9.23 -5.81 -34.00
CA LEU A 382 -9.11 -6.75 -35.12
C LEU A 382 -8.91 -8.19 -34.63
N LYS A 383 -7.94 -8.43 -33.73
CA LYS A 383 -7.71 -9.77 -33.16
C LYS A 383 -8.92 -10.33 -32.44
N LYS A 384 -9.67 -9.47 -31.74
CA LYS A 384 -10.92 -9.88 -31.09
C LYS A 384 -11.96 -10.32 -32.12
N ILE A 385 -12.14 -9.55 -33.19
CA ILE A 385 -13.06 -9.91 -34.28
C ILE A 385 -12.64 -11.25 -34.90
N GLU A 386 -11.36 -11.42 -35.23
CA GLU A 386 -10.83 -12.69 -35.78
C GLU A 386 -11.15 -13.88 -34.86
N ARG A 387 -10.82 -13.77 -33.58
CA ARG A 387 -11.10 -14.82 -32.58
C ARG A 387 -12.59 -15.11 -32.44
N ASP A 388 -13.42 -14.08 -32.39
CA ASP A 388 -14.87 -14.23 -32.22
C ASP A 388 -15.52 -14.87 -33.48
N PHE A 389 -14.90 -14.74 -34.67
CA PHE A 389 -15.32 -15.42 -35.91
C PHE A 389 -14.86 -16.90 -35.99
N GLU A 390 -13.77 -17.26 -35.31
CA GLU A 390 -13.31 -18.65 -35.16
C GLU A 390 -14.19 -19.44 -34.17
N ASP A 391 -14.87 -18.79 -33.25
CA ASP A 391 -15.76 -19.42 -32.28
C ASP A 391 -17.12 -19.81 -32.90
N GLU A 392 -17.34 -21.12 -33.08
CA GLU A 392 -18.58 -21.67 -33.65
C GLU A 392 -19.84 -21.35 -32.84
N THR A 393 -19.72 -21.15 -31.53
CA THR A 393 -20.85 -20.82 -30.65
C THR A 393 -21.31 -19.36 -30.84
N ILE A 394 -20.35 -18.46 -31.09
CA ILE A 394 -20.65 -17.08 -31.45
C ILE A 394 -21.23 -17.04 -32.86
N ARG A 395 -20.66 -17.83 -33.77
CA ARG A 395 -21.09 -17.87 -35.18
C ARG A 395 -22.52 -18.36 -35.37
N THR A 396 -22.94 -19.38 -34.64
CA THR A 396 -24.34 -19.84 -34.64
C THR A 396 -25.31 -18.79 -34.09
N ASN A 397 -24.88 -17.90 -33.19
CA ASN A 397 -25.72 -16.77 -32.77
C ASN A 397 -25.94 -15.73 -33.87
N PHE A 398 -25.05 -15.63 -34.87
CA PHE A 398 -25.22 -14.70 -35.98
C PHE A 398 -26.45 -15.00 -36.83
N GLU A 399 -26.87 -16.27 -36.91
CA GLU A 399 -28.05 -16.68 -37.69
C GLU A 399 -29.33 -15.96 -37.24
N LYS A 400 -29.42 -15.60 -35.95
CA LYS A 400 -30.54 -14.85 -35.37
C LYS A 400 -30.68 -13.44 -35.98
N PHE A 401 -29.60 -12.87 -36.50
CA PHE A 401 -29.56 -11.55 -37.12
C PHE A 401 -29.55 -11.60 -38.66
N GLY A 402 -29.67 -12.78 -39.27
CA GLY A 402 -29.46 -12.96 -40.71
C GLY A 402 -30.44 -12.23 -41.63
N LYS A 403 -31.66 -11.89 -41.15
CA LYS A 403 -32.59 -11.04 -41.93
C LYS A 403 -32.14 -9.58 -41.95
N ASP A 404 -31.80 -9.03 -40.78
CA ASP A 404 -31.35 -7.65 -40.63
C ASP A 404 -29.98 -7.44 -41.30
N ALA A 405 -29.06 -8.40 -41.16
CA ALA A 405 -27.75 -8.37 -41.80
C ALA A 405 -27.86 -8.32 -43.34
N ARG A 406 -28.80 -9.08 -43.94
CA ARG A 406 -29.06 -9.02 -45.39
C ARG A 406 -29.62 -7.68 -45.84
N LYS A 407 -30.48 -7.07 -45.02
CA LYS A 407 -30.99 -5.73 -45.28
C LYS A 407 -29.86 -4.70 -45.29
N LEU A 408 -28.99 -4.74 -44.27
CA LEU A 408 -27.83 -3.85 -44.17
C LEU A 408 -26.84 -4.07 -45.33
N ALA A 409 -26.56 -5.33 -45.70
CA ALA A 409 -25.66 -5.65 -46.81
C ALA A 409 -26.22 -5.27 -48.20
N ALA A 410 -27.53 -5.01 -48.32
CA ALA A 410 -28.13 -4.48 -49.54
C ALA A 410 -28.05 -2.95 -49.62
N GLU A 411 -27.96 -2.26 -48.48
CA GLU A 411 -27.91 -0.80 -48.38
C GLU A 411 -26.46 -0.25 -48.30
N PHE A 412 -25.53 -1.02 -47.73
CA PHE A 412 -24.14 -0.61 -47.47
C PHE A 412 -23.14 -1.65 -47.96
N THR A 413 -21.94 -1.22 -48.34
CA THR A 413 -20.89 -2.18 -48.76
C THR A 413 -20.31 -2.93 -47.56
N PRO A 414 -19.73 -4.14 -47.76
CA PRO A 414 -19.02 -4.85 -46.69
C PRO A 414 -17.94 -4.02 -46.02
N GLU A 415 -17.23 -3.18 -46.79
CA GLU A 415 -16.20 -2.27 -46.29
C GLU A 415 -16.79 -1.19 -45.39
N GLU A 416 -17.91 -0.57 -45.77
CA GLU A 416 -18.59 0.45 -44.95
C GLU A 416 -19.08 -0.13 -43.63
N LEU A 417 -19.66 -1.34 -43.66
CA LEU A 417 -20.09 -2.04 -42.44
C LEU A 417 -18.89 -2.40 -41.55
N ALA A 418 -17.78 -2.87 -42.13
CA ALA A 418 -16.57 -3.17 -41.37
C ALA A 418 -15.96 -1.90 -40.75
N MET A 419 -15.91 -0.79 -41.49
CA MET A 419 -15.45 0.51 -40.97
C MET A 419 -16.34 1.00 -39.84
N TYR A 420 -17.66 0.89 -39.99
CA TYR A 420 -18.60 1.26 -38.94
C TYR A 420 -18.41 0.42 -37.67
N ILE A 421 -18.33 -0.91 -37.80
CA ILE A 421 -18.05 -1.81 -36.67
C ILE A 421 -16.72 -1.45 -35.99
N LEU A 422 -15.67 -1.22 -36.77
CA LEU A 422 -14.38 -0.79 -36.22
C LEU A 422 -14.48 0.54 -35.47
N SER A 423 -15.24 1.51 -35.99
CA SER A 423 -15.50 2.79 -35.32
C SER A 423 -16.29 2.66 -34.01
N LEU A 424 -17.15 1.63 -33.89
CA LEU A 424 -17.85 1.32 -32.64
C LEU A 424 -16.93 0.69 -31.59
N THR A 425 -15.94 -0.08 -32.04
CA THR A 425 -15.01 -0.80 -31.16
C THR A 425 -13.79 0.03 -30.74
N VAL A 426 -13.32 0.93 -31.61
CA VAL A 426 -12.13 1.75 -31.39
C VAL A 426 -12.55 3.21 -31.43
N GLN A 427 -12.53 3.86 -30.26
CA GLN A 427 -12.77 5.29 -30.17
C GLN A 427 -11.59 6.08 -30.72
N ASP A 428 -11.89 7.09 -31.52
CA ASP A 428 -10.90 8.04 -32.03
C ASP A 428 -10.27 8.81 -30.84
N PRO A 429 -8.93 8.88 -30.73
CA PRO A 429 -8.24 9.65 -29.70
C PRO A 429 -8.73 11.10 -29.58
N ASP A 430 -9.09 11.74 -30.69
CA ASP A 430 -9.57 13.13 -30.73
C ASP A 430 -11.02 13.27 -30.27
N SER A 431 -11.77 12.16 -30.23
CA SER A 431 -13.13 12.09 -29.73
C SER A 431 -13.23 11.73 -28.24
N LEU A 432 -12.11 11.34 -27.61
CA LEU A 432 -12.10 10.96 -26.22
C LEU A 432 -12.38 12.17 -25.32
N PRO A 433 -13.25 12.04 -24.31
CA PRO A 433 -13.47 13.11 -23.35
C PRO A 433 -12.16 13.46 -22.64
N GLU A 434 -11.89 14.76 -22.52
CA GLU A 434 -10.76 15.27 -21.74
C GLU A 434 -10.95 14.86 -20.28
N VAL A 435 -9.91 14.27 -19.70
CA VAL A 435 -9.88 13.88 -18.30
C VAL A 435 -8.80 14.70 -17.62
N GLU A 436 -9.22 15.70 -16.86
CA GLU A 436 -8.31 16.45 -16.01
C GLU A 436 -8.16 15.80 -14.64
N ILE A 437 -6.93 15.45 -14.27
CA ILE A 437 -6.58 15.01 -12.92
C ILE A 437 -5.98 16.19 -12.18
N ALA A 438 -6.51 16.53 -11.00
CA ALA A 438 -6.06 17.72 -10.31
C ALA A 438 -4.64 17.57 -9.76
N ARG A 439 -3.82 18.58 -10.05
CA ARG A 439 -2.38 18.60 -9.76
C ARG A 439 -2.10 18.45 -8.27
N GLU A 440 -1.07 17.68 -7.92
CA GLU A 440 -0.53 17.68 -6.57
C GLU A 440 0.60 18.65 -6.40
N LYS A 441 0.77 19.12 -5.17
CA LYS A 441 1.97 19.86 -4.83
C LYS A 441 3.19 18.96 -4.99
N PRO A 442 4.29 19.49 -5.54
CA PRO A 442 5.56 18.78 -5.61
C PRO A 442 6.00 18.33 -4.22
N LEU A 443 6.70 17.20 -4.18
CA LEU A 443 7.30 16.73 -2.94
C LEU A 443 8.34 17.77 -2.43
N PRO A 444 8.36 18.05 -1.11
CA PRO A 444 9.31 18.98 -0.54
C PRO A 444 10.73 18.40 -0.58
N PHE A 445 11.50 18.76 -1.60
CA PHE A 445 12.89 18.30 -1.73
C PHE A 445 13.82 19.13 -0.83
N LYS A 446 14.38 18.51 0.20
CA LYS A 446 15.57 19.01 0.89
C LYS A 446 16.76 18.18 0.42
N PRO A 447 17.73 18.75 -0.31
CA PRO A 447 18.95 18.04 -0.66
C PRO A 447 19.64 17.57 0.62
N SER A 448 19.85 16.26 0.78
CA SER A 448 20.61 15.75 1.93
C SER A 448 22.10 16.00 1.69
N GLY A 449 22.63 17.04 2.32
CA GLY A 449 24.05 17.14 2.71
C GLY A 449 25.06 17.51 1.63
N GLY A 450 25.62 18.71 1.75
CA GLY A 450 26.80 19.17 1.03
C GLY A 450 27.11 20.63 1.38
N GLY A 451 27.65 20.86 2.58
CA GLY A 451 28.17 22.18 2.93
C GLY A 451 29.42 22.48 2.10
N PHE A 452 29.40 23.54 1.30
CA PHE A 452 30.55 24.41 1.00
C PHE A 452 30.09 25.64 0.20
N GLY A 453 30.28 26.83 0.78
CA GLY A 453 30.61 28.08 0.07
C GLY A 453 29.51 28.86 -0.64
N GLY A 454 29.14 30.03 -0.09
CA GLY A 454 28.39 31.03 -0.84
C GLY A 454 28.09 32.31 -0.07
N LYS A 455 29.12 33.07 0.32
CA LYS A 455 28.99 34.49 0.70
C LYS A 455 28.39 35.27 -0.47
N GLY A 456 27.07 35.44 -0.50
CA GLY A 456 26.36 36.31 -1.42
C GLY A 456 25.95 37.60 -0.74
N LYS A 457 26.81 38.63 -0.82
CA LYS A 457 26.43 40.03 -0.58
C LYS A 457 25.23 40.35 -1.48
N GLY A 458 24.07 40.61 -0.89
CA GLY A 458 22.88 41.10 -1.57
C GLY A 458 22.32 42.29 -0.81
N GLY A 459 22.76 43.49 -1.20
CA GLY A 459 22.22 44.74 -0.68
C GLY A 459 20.80 45.01 -1.19
N ARG A 460 19.99 45.59 -0.30
CA ARG A 460 18.81 46.47 -0.50
C ARG A 460 18.27 46.68 0.91
N GLY A 461 18.45 47.85 1.51
CA GLY A 461 17.84 49.09 1.06
C GLY A 461 16.62 49.32 1.96
N ASN A 462 16.80 50.05 3.05
CA ASN A 462 15.67 50.68 3.71
C ASN A 462 16.11 52.07 4.20
N GLY A 463 15.56 53.08 3.53
CA GLY A 463 15.85 54.47 3.83
C GLY A 463 15.18 54.91 5.12
N ARG A 464 15.91 55.66 5.94
CA ARG A 464 15.34 56.72 6.78
C ARG A 464 16.27 57.92 6.74
N ARG A 465 15.79 58.96 6.08
CA ARG A 465 16.23 60.35 6.26
C ARG A 465 16.06 60.72 7.73
N GLY A 466 17.04 61.45 8.28
CA GLY A 466 17.00 61.98 9.63
C GLY A 466 18.34 62.63 9.97
N ASP A 467 18.58 63.77 9.33
CA ASP A 467 19.69 64.68 9.57
C ASP A 467 19.73 65.15 11.03
N GLN A 468 20.87 64.99 11.72
CA GLN A 468 21.29 65.90 12.79
C GLN A 468 22.77 65.65 13.19
N ARG A 469 23.61 66.47 12.58
CA ARG A 469 24.76 67.21 13.14
C ARG A 469 25.29 66.83 14.55
N ARG A 470 26.63 66.79 14.55
CA ARG A 470 27.59 67.34 15.53
C ARG A 470 28.14 66.43 16.64
N ASP A 471 29.43 66.17 16.44
CA ASP A 471 30.54 66.49 17.34
C ASP A 471 30.98 65.51 18.44
N ARG A 472 32.32 65.34 18.42
CA ARG A 472 33.26 65.07 19.50
C ARG A 472 33.56 63.61 19.90
N ASN A 473 34.70 63.19 19.36
CA ASN A 473 35.94 62.89 20.09
C ASN A 473 36.09 61.64 20.97
N ARG A 474 37.21 60.96 20.67
CA ARG A 474 38.22 60.35 21.55
C ARG A 474 38.00 58.91 22.05
N ARG A 475 38.69 58.02 21.32
CA ARG A 475 39.84 57.21 21.76
C ARG A 475 39.89 56.76 23.24
N ASP A 476 40.02 55.43 23.31
CA ASP A 476 41.00 54.65 24.04
C ASP A 476 40.78 54.29 25.52
N ASP A 477 41.01 52.99 25.70
CA ASP A 477 41.73 52.31 26.77
C ASP A 477 40.99 51.72 27.98
N ARG A 478 41.15 50.38 28.01
CA ARG A 478 41.66 49.54 29.11
C ARG A 478 40.83 49.34 30.37
N GLU A 479 40.56 48.04 30.55
CA GLU A 479 41.05 47.22 31.68
C GLU A 479 40.49 47.55 33.07
N GLY A 480 39.75 46.59 33.64
CA GLY A 480 39.36 46.71 35.04
C GLY A 480 38.37 45.65 35.52
N GLY A 481 38.89 44.47 35.86
CA GLY A 481 38.67 43.88 37.18
C GLY A 481 37.26 43.41 37.61
N ARG A 482 37.15 42.09 37.70
CA ARG A 482 36.75 41.31 38.90
C ARG A 482 35.29 41.36 39.42
N ARG A 483 34.78 40.12 39.52
CA ARG A 483 34.01 39.52 40.65
C ARG A 483 32.60 40.09 40.85
N ASP A 484 31.63 39.37 41.36
CA ASP A 484 31.35 37.98 41.70
C ASP A 484 29.85 38.01 42.13
N PHE A 485 29.31 36.84 42.44
CA PHE A 485 28.10 36.60 43.25
C PHE A 485 26.75 36.72 42.51
N LYS A 486 26.08 35.61 42.21
CA LYS A 486 25.45 34.58 43.08
C LYS A 486 23.97 34.87 43.36
N ARG A 487 23.17 33.96 42.79
CA ARG A 487 22.26 33.03 43.48
C ARG A 487 20.93 33.54 44.05
N LYS A 488 19.97 32.62 43.80
CA LYS A 488 18.74 32.24 44.52
C LYS A 488 17.51 33.08 44.16
N SER A 489 16.50 32.52 43.48
CA SER A 489 15.60 31.40 43.85
C SER A 489 14.83 31.67 45.15
N ASN A 490 13.51 31.89 45.06
CA ASN A 490 12.50 30.88 45.44
C ASN A 490 11.06 31.41 45.35
N LYS A 491 10.21 30.56 44.76
CA LYS A 491 8.91 30.02 45.25
C LYS A 491 7.73 30.90 45.68
N ASN A 492 6.58 30.43 45.19
CA ASN A 492 5.22 30.33 45.79
C ASN A 492 4.43 31.66 45.88
N SER A 493 3.10 31.72 45.75
CA SER A 493 2.00 30.74 45.90
C SER A 493 0.69 31.26 45.26
N ARG A 494 -0.23 30.35 44.85
CA ARG A 494 -1.68 30.29 45.19
C ARG A 494 -2.56 31.53 44.87
N ASP A 495 -3.85 31.49 44.57
CA ASP A 495 -4.90 30.48 44.43
C ASP A 495 -6.14 31.22 43.84
N PHE A 496 -7.02 30.46 43.19
CA PHE A 496 -8.50 30.54 43.16
C PHE A 496 -9.36 31.69 42.56
N GLU A 497 -10.53 31.21 42.13
CA GLU A 497 -11.81 31.84 41.70
C GLU A 497 -11.90 32.34 40.25
N GLY A 498 -12.88 31.98 39.41
CA GLY A 498 -14.17 31.34 39.62
C GLY A 498 -15.28 32.22 39.00
N LYS A 499 -15.85 31.82 37.85
CA LYS A 499 -17.23 32.19 37.44
C LYS A 499 -17.64 31.47 36.14
N GLY A 500 -18.72 30.70 36.23
CA GLY A 500 -19.38 30.08 35.09
C GLY A 500 -20.45 30.96 34.46
N ASN A 501 -20.85 30.63 33.23
CA ASN A 501 -22.25 30.73 32.81
C ASN A 501 -22.55 29.80 31.62
N LYS A 502 -23.76 29.26 31.63
CA LYS A 502 -24.31 28.22 30.73
C LYS A 502 -25.13 28.83 29.57
N ARG A 503 -25.06 28.12 28.42
CA ARG A 503 -26.10 27.90 27.35
C ARG A 503 -26.38 29.02 26.31
N PRO A 504 -27.00 28.71 25.14
CA PRO A 504 -27.01 27.47 24.32
C PRO A 504 -26.88 27.70 22.79
N HIS A 505 -26.86 26.57 22.05
CA HIS A 505 -26.96 26.35 20.59
C HIS A 505 -27.50 27.47 19.65
N ARG A 506 -26.81 27.62 18.52
CA ARG A 506 -27.41 27.96 17.22
C ARG A 506 -26.98 26.96 16.14
N THR A 507 -27.97 26.39 15.49
CA THR A 507 -27.96 25.58 14.27
C THR A 507 -27.45 26.40 13.07
N SER A 508 -26.60 25.82 12.22
CA SER A 508 -26.21 26.45 10.95
C SER A 508 -26.42 25.50 9.77
N ASN A 509 -27.51 25.77 9.06
CA ASN A 509 -27.75 25.66 7.62
C ASN A 509 -26.97 24.63 6.80
N GLU A 510 -27.74 23.68 6.27
CA GLU A 510 -27.57 23.08 4.96
C GLU A 510 -27.24 24.15 3.90
N LYS A 511 -26.04 24.07 3.31
CA LYS A 511 -25.78 24.69 2.01
C LYS A 511 -25.92 23.61 0.94
N LYS A 512 -27.07 23.63 0.26
CA LYS A 512 -27.24 23.05 -1.07
C LYS A 512 -26.31 23.80 -2.03
N ASN A 513 -25.22 23.18 -2.44
CA ASN A 513 -24.46 23.64 -3.60
C ASN A 513 -25.13 23.06 -4.86
N GLY A 514 -26.08 23.81 -5.42
CA GLY A 514 -26.58 23.58 -6.77
C GLY A 514 -25.47 23.94 -7.77
N PHE A 515 -25.07 22.96 -8.57
CA PHE A 515 -24.09 23.12 -9.65
C PHE A 515 -24.82 23.64 -10.91
N VAL A 516 -24.28 24.67 -11.56
CA VAL A 516 -24.81 25.24 -12.81
C VAL A 516 -23.93 24.76 -13.97
N ILE A 517 -24.53 24.02 -14.91
CA ILE A 517 -23.92 23.70 -16.20
C ILE A 517 -23.99 24.94 -17.08
N ARG A 518 -22.85 25.53 -17.45
CA ARG A 518 -22.80 26.52 -18.53
C ARG A 518 -22.51 25.80 -19.84
N ASN A 519 -23.51 25.73 -20.71
CA ASN A 519 -23.30 25.36 -22.11
C ASN A 519 -22.67 26.53 -22.87
N LYS A 520 -21.67 26.24 -23.71
CA LYS A 520 -21.11 27.20 -24.66
C LYS A 520 -22.20 27.63 -25.63
N GLY A 521 -22.63 28.88 -25.53
CA GLY A 521 -23.60 29.45 -26.45
C GLY A 521 -24.39 30.60 -25.87
N ASP A 522 -23.72 31.58 -25.25
CA ASP A 522 -24.23 32.96 -25.12
C ASP A 522 -23.01 33.89 -25.01
N LYS A 523 -23.05 34.96 -25.81
CA LYS A 523 -21.94 35.77 -26.36
C LYS A 523 -20.83 36.20 -25.42
#